data_AF-A0A6I9PSD0-F1
#
_entry.id   AF-A0A6I9PSD0-F1
#
_cell.length_a   1.000
_cell.length_b   1.000
_cell.length_c   1.000
_cell.angle_alpha   90.00
_cell.angle_beta   90.00
_cell.angle_gamma   90.00
#
_symmetry.space_group_name_H-M   'P 1'
#
loop_
_entity.id
_entity.type
_entity.pdbx_description
1 polymer ?
#
loop_
_entity_poly.entity_id
_entity_poly.type
_entity_poly.pdbx_seq_one_letter_code
_entity_poly.pdbx_strand_id
1 'polypeptide(L)'
;MQVYGTIQVMPDVYFSPCLGTFIYPPFLCISSLFRSGGDALINVRCIKSCHPHDISCNINTVQTITHTSLSLPTFRGFHEPEEIIFLRTVTPANSDVPGATDVFFEIQSADDQFSFDVEKRTHHDMIMGVVRQVKPIIGPRDLVIEVAMNYIKSRAVSHRNIVIIHVFISELWF
;
A
#
# COMPACT_ATOMS: atom_id res chain seq x y z
N MET A 1 -11.18 3.89 24.42
CA MET A 1 -12.45 4.04 23.68
C MET A 1 -12.27 3.33 22.34
N GLN A 2 -12.82 2.12 22.20
CA GLN A 2 -12.69 1.30 20.99
C GLN A 2 -13.70 1.79 19.96
N VAL A 3 -13.21 2.38 18.87
CA VAL A 3 -14.03 2.69 17.70
C VAL A 3 -14.05 1.43 16.83
N TYR A 4 -15.19 0.73 16.81
CA TYR A 4 -15.46 -0.28 15.79
C TYR A 4 -15.60 0.44 14.45
N GLY A 5 -14.58 0.34 13.60
CA GLY A 5 -14.66 0.76 12.20
C GLY A 5 -15.57 -0.19 11.44
N THR A 6 -16.70 0.33 10.99
CA THR A 6 -17.69 -0.37 10.16
C THR A 6 -17.04 -0.82 8.86
N ILE A 7 -17.24 -2.10 8.51
CA ILE A 7 -16.85 -2.67 7.24
C ILE A 7 -17.65 -1.95 6.14
N GLN A 8 -17.02 -1.10 5.34
CA GLN A 8 -17.56 -0.76 4.03
C GLN A 8 -17.38 -1.98 3.15
N VAL A 9 -18.43 -2.80 3.12
CA VAL A 9 -18.58 -3.94 2.21
C VAL A 9 -18.62 -3.35 0.80
N MET A 10 -17.58 -3.62 0.01
CA MET A 10 -17.66 -3.42 -1.44
C MET A 10 -18.86 -4.24 -1.97
N PRO A 11 -19.68 -3.72 -2.89
CA PRO A 11 -20.98 -4.30 -3.22
C PRO A 11 -20.94 -5.66 -3.97
N ASP A 12 -19.75 -6.18 -4.32
CA ASP A 12 -19.58 -7.40 -5.14
C ASP A 12 -18.70 -8.48 -4.48
N VAL A 13 -18.85 -8.73 -3.17
CA VAL A 13 -17.99 -9.66 -2.42
C VAL A 13 -18.72 -10.97 -2.06
N TYR A 14 -18.28 -12.09 -2.62
CA TYR A 14 -18.68 -13.43 -2.15
C TYR A 14 -17.82 -13.86 -0.95
N PHE A 15 -18.46 -14.06 0.19
CA PHE A 15 -17.84 -14.43 1.46
C PHE A 15 -17.68 -15.96 1.55
N SER A 16 -16.46 -16.48 1.75
CA SER A 16 -16.23 -17.88 2.14
C SER A 16 -15.92 -17.93 3.65
N PRO A 17 -16.76 -18.57 4.48
CA PRO A 17 -16.76 -18.35 5.93
C PRO A 17 -15.64 -19.05 6.74
N CYS A 18 -14.64 -19.68 6.11
CA CYS A 18 -13.66 -20.50 6.85
C CYS A 18 -12.20 -20.02 6.81
N LEU A 19 -11.88 -18.97 6.06
CA LEU A 19 -10.54 -18.37 6.00
C LEU A 19 -10.76 -16.94 5.49
N GLY A 20 -10.08 -15.93 6.02
CA GLY A 20 -10.22 -14.52 5.59
C GLY A 20 -9.75 -14.27 4.16
N THR A 21 -10.33 -14.99 3.19
CA THR A 21 -9.97 -15.05 1.79
C THR A 21 -11.15 -14.54 0.96
N PHE A 22 -10.92 -13.48 0.20
CA PHE A 22 -11.90 -12.89 -0.71
C PHE A 22 -11.47 -13.12 -2.16
N ILE A 23 -12.40 -13.50 -3.03
CA ILE A 23 -12.11 -13.72 -4.46
C ILE A 23 -12.66 -12.52 -5.22
N TYR A 24 -11.77 -11.74 -5.84
CA TYR A 24 -12.11 -10.63 -6.72
C TYR A 24 -11.44 -10.87 -8.07
N PRO A 25 -12.05 -11.62 -9.01
CA PRO A 25 -11.38 -12.03 -10.24
C PRO A 25 -10.75 -10.84 -10.98
N PRO A 26 -9.46 -10.89 -11.36
CA PRO A 26 -8.55 -12.05 -11.32
C PRO A 26 -7.63 -12.10 -10.09
N PHE A 27 -8.07 -11.68 -8.91
CA PHE A 27 -7.29 -11.61 -7.67
C PHE A 27 -7.88 -12.47 -6.55
N LEU A 28 -6.99 -13.07 -5.76
CA LEU A 28 -7.27 -13.78 -4.53
C LEU A 28 -6.72 -12.99 -3.36
N CYS A 29 -7.60 -12.47 -2.51
CA CYS A 29 -7.28 -11.58 -1.40
C CYS A 29 -7.23 -12.34 -0.08
N ILE A 30 -6.25 -12.02 0.75
CA ILE A 30 -6.03 -12.60 2.08
C ILE A 30 -5.96 -11.44 3.08
N SER A 31 -6.83 -11.45 4.07
CA SER A 31 -6.79 -10.49 5.18
C SER A 31 -5.84 -10.96 6.28
N SER A 32 -4.98 -10.06 6.75
CA SER A 32 -4.12 -10.24 7.90
C SER A 32 -4.27 -9.07 8.86
N LEU A 33 -4.40 -9.37 10.15
CA LEU A 33 -4.50 -8.36 11.20
C LEU A 33 -3.17 -8.34 11.95
N PHE A 34 -2.35 -7.30 11.73
CA PHE A 34 -1.11 -7.12 12.45
C PHE A 34 -1.34 -6.20 13.64
N ARG A 35 -1.10 -6.70 14.86
CA ARG A 35 -1.10 -5.91 16.09
C ARG A 35 0.35 -5.57 16.44
N SER A 36 0.74 -4.30 16.32
CA SER A 36 2.04 -3.82 16.79
C SER A 36 1.82 -2.59 17.67
N GLY A 37 2.22 -2.66 18.95
CA GLY A 37 2.44 -1.47 19.79
C GLY A 37 1.27 -0.50 20.04
N GLY A 38 0.01 -0.88 19.81
CA GLY A 38 -1.16 0.00 20.05
C GLY A 38 -1.93 0.35 18.77
N ASP A 39 -1.29 0.23 17.61
CA ASP A 39 -1.89 0.49 16.31
C ASP A 39 -2.32 -0.83 15.65
N ALA A 40 -3.61 -0.93 15.34
CA ALA A 40 -4.16 -2.05 14.59
C ALA A 40 -4.07 -1.73 13.09
N LEU A 41 -3.03 -2.25 12.42
CA LEU A 41 -2.93 -2.17 10.97
C LEU A 41 -3.70 -3.34 10.36
N ILE A 42 -4.77 -3.03 9.63
CA ILE A 42 -5.49 -4.03 8.84
C ILE A 42 -4.87 -4.02 7.44
N ASN A 43 -4.37 -5.18 7.01
CA ASN A 43 -3.78 -5.36 5.69
C ASN A 43 -4.51 -6.49 4.95
N VAL A 44 -5.08 -6.17 3.79
CA VAL A 44 -5.65 -7.14 2.85
C VAL A 44 -4.76 -7.23 1.63
N ARG A 45 -4.15 -8.39 1.40
CA ARG A 45 -3.26 -8.63 0.26
C ARG A 45 -3.93 -9.50 -0.79
N CYS A 46 -4.13 -8.95 -1.97
CA CYS A 46 -4.67 -9.57 -3.16
C CYS A 46 -3.55 -10.00 -4.11
N ILE A 47 -3.55 -11.28 -4.49
CA ILE A 47 -2.55 -11.89 -5.39
C ILE A 47 -3.26 -12.26 -6.68
N LYS A 48 -2.66 -11.92 -7.81
CA LYS A 48 -3.19 -12.24 -9.13
C LYS A 48 -3.27 -13.75 -9.37
N SER A 49 -4.39 -14.17 -9.94
CA SER A 49 -4.75 -15.52 -10.33
C SER A 49 -5.49 -15.47 -11.67
N CYS A 50 -4.74 -15.64 -12.76
CA CYS A 50 -5.30 -15.68 -14.11
C CYS A 50 -5.60 -17.11 -14.55
N HIS A 51 -6.66 -17.28 -15.33
CA HIS A 51 -6.82 -18.48 -16.13
C HIS A 51 -5.74 -18.53 -17.24
N PRO A 52 -5.15 -19.69 -17.58
CA PRO A 52 -4.13 -19.78 -18.63
C PRO A 52 -4.56 -19.25 -20.00
N HIS A 53 -5.86 -19.30 -20.31
CA HIS A 53 -6.43 -18.82 -21.58
C HIS A 53 -6.85 -17.35 -21.57
N ASP A 54 -6.80 -16.67 -20.42
CA ASP A 54 -7.10 -15.24 -20.35
C ASP A 54 -5.83 -14.42 -20.64
N ILE A 55 -5.61 -14.14 -21.92
CA ILE A 55 -4.42 -13.42 -22.40
C ILE A 55 -4.37 -11.99 -21.82
N SER A 56 -5.52 -11.32 -21.69
CA SER A 56 -5.59 -9.96 -21.15
C SER A 56 -5.13 -9.91 -19.70
N CYS A 57 -5.59 -10.87 -18.90
CA CYS A 57 -5.13 -11.04 -17.53
C CYS A 57 -3.63 -11.32 -17.49
N ASN A 58 -3.11 -12.27 -18.27
CA ASN A 58 -1.70 -12.67 -18.21
C ASN A 58 -0.72 -11.55 -18.63
N ILE A 59 -1.09 -10.69 -19.58
CA ILE A 59 -0.24 -9.57 -20.05
C ILE A 59 -0.17 -8.43 -19.03
N ASN A 60 -1.19 -8.25 -18.19
CA ASN A 60 -1.18 -7.21 -17.16
C ASN A 60 0.01 -7.43 -16.19
N THR A 61 0.78 -6.39 -15.90
CA THR A 61 2.00 -6.51 -15.07
C THR A 61 1.74 -6.39 -13.57
N VAL A 62 0.53 -6.02 -13.15
CA VAL A 62 0.14 -5.96 -11.74
C VAL A 62 0.05 -7.37 -11.18
N GLN A 63 0.89 -7.70 -10.20
CA GLN A 63 0.95 -9.03 -9.58
C GLN A 63 0.24 -9.08 -8.24
N THR A 64 0.29 -7.99 -7.48
CA THR A 64 -0.40 -7.90 -6.18
C THR A 64 -1.02 -6.52 -5.98
N ILE A 65 -2.15 -6.49 -5.27
CA ILE A 65 -2.79 -5.28 -4.76
C ILE A 65 -2.89 -5.43 -3.24
N THR A 66 -2.44 -4.45 -2.48
CA THR A 66 -2.45 -4.50 -1.01
C THR A 66 -3.25 -3.33 -0.48
N HIS A 67 -4.35 -3.59 0.21
CA HIS A 67 -5.09 -2.56 0.93
C HIS A 67 -4.59 -2.48 2.35
N THR A 68 -4.26 -1.27 2.78
CA THR A 68 -3.87 -0.97 4.16
C THR A 68 -4.74 0.15 4.68
N SER A 69 -5.26 0.02 5.89
CA SER A 69 -6.00 1.10 6.55
C SER A 69 -5.23 1.60 7.76
N LEU A 70 -5.11 2.91 7.90
CA LEU A 70 -4.46 3.56 9.03
C LEU A 70 -5.17 4.86 9.42
N SER A 71 -5.13 5.19 10.71
CA SER A 71 -5.70 6.41 11.26
C SER A 71 -4.58 7.32 11.75
N LEU A 72 -4.57 8.57 11.28
CA LEU A 72 -3.61 9.60 11.70
C LEU A 72 -4.33 10.72 12.45
N PRO A 73 -3.64 11.44 13.35
CA PRO A 73 -4.13 12.69 13.89
C PRO A 73 -4.11 13.84 12.90
N THR A 74 -4.78 14.93 13.28
CA THR A 74 -4.46 16.24 12.72
C THR A 74 -3.15 16.76 13.29
N PHE A 75 -2.10 16.82 12.46
CA PHE A 75 -0.83 17.45 12.81
C PHE A 75 -0.90 18.97 12.56
N ARG A 76 -0.83 19.77 13.63
CA ARG A 76 -0.81 21.25 13.54
C ARG A 76 0.61 21.83 13.48
N GLY A 77 1.55 21.19 14.17
CA GLY A 77 2.97 21.53 14.14
C GLY A 77 3.69 20.65 13.13
N PHE A 78 3.84 21.14 11.90
CA PHE A 78 4.51 20.40 10.83
C PHE A 78 5.92 20.96 10.63
N HIS A 79 6.90 20.37 11.31
CA HIS A 79 8.30 20.81 11.26
C HIS A 79 9.13 20.02 10.24
N GLU A 80 8.78 18.75 10.02
CA GLU A 80 9.45 17.84 9.09
C GLU A 80 8.43 16.85 8.50
N PRO A 81 8.75 16.20 7.36
CA PRO A 81 7.92 15.15 6.79
C PRO A 81 7.69 13.98 7.75
N GLU A 82 6.43 13.67 8.03
CA GLU A 82 6.04 12.59 8.95
C GLU A 82 5.95 11.27 8.19
N GLU A 83 6.64 10.23 8.67
CA GLU A 83 6.66 8.91 8.05
C GLU A 83 5.42 8.09 8.45
N ILE A 84 4.54 7.81 7.48
CA ILE A 84 3.23 7.21 7.77
C ILE A 84 3.20 5.70 7.50
N ILE A 85 3.89 5.22 6.46
CA ILE A 85 3.93 3.81 6.13
C ILE A 85 5.24 3.42 5.44
N PHE A 86 5.73 2.23 5.80
CA PHE A 86 6.95 1.64 5.26
C PHE A 86 6.60 0.48 4.32
N LEU A 87 6.86 0.67 3.03
CA LEU A 87 6.66 -0.30 1.96
C LEU A 87 7.90 -1.18 1.82
N ARG A 88 7.88 -2.35 2.48
CA ARG A 88 8.99 -3.31 2.45
C ARG A 88 9.02 -4.07 1.12
N THR A 89 10.22 -4.24 0.56
CA THR A 89 10.46 -5.16 -0.57
C THR A 89 11.35 -6.32 -0.13
N VAL A 90 11.41 -7.35 -0.98
CA VAL A 90 12.41 -8.43 -0.88
C VAL A 90 13.59 -8.22 -1.84
N THR A 91 13.75 -6.99 -2.36
CA THR A 91 14.80 -6.68 -3.34
C THR A 91 16.03 -6.11 -2.64
N PRO A 92 17.22 -6.69 -2.85
CA PRO A 92 18.46 -6.14 -2.28
C PRO A 92 18.80 -4.79 -2.94
N ALA A 93 19.27 -3.83 -2.13
CA ALA A 93 19.59 -2.47 -2.58
C ALA A 93 20.92 -2.38 -3.35
N ASN A 94 21.90 -3.22 -2.99
CA ASN A 94 23.25 -3.21 -3.56
C ASN A 94 23.53 -4.55 -4.25
N SER A 95 23.00 -4.73 -5.45
CA SER A 95 23.35 -5.88 -6.28
C SER A 95 24.24 -5.41 -7.43
N ASP A 96 25.55 -5.67 -7.31
CA ASP A 96 26.57 -5.37 -8.34
C ASP A 96 26.46 -6.28 -9.58
N VAL A 97 25.37 -7.05 -9.69
CA VAL A 97 25.16 -8.00 -10.78
C VAL A 97 24.51 -7.29 -11.96
N PRO A 98 25.05 -7.43 -13.19
CA PRO A 98 24.41 -6.92 -14.40
C PRO A 98 22.99 -7.46 -14.54
N GLY A 99 21.99 -6.57 -14.62
CA GLY A 99 20.58 -6.96 -14.69
C GLY A 99 19.91 -7.20 -13.33
N ALA A 100 20.51 -6.70 -12.24
CA ALA A 100 19.87 -6.60 -10.94
C ALA A 100 18.47 -5.97 -11.04
N THR A 101 17.57 -6.46 -10.18
CA THR A 101 16.22 -5.91 -10.09
C THR A 101 16.28 -4.66 -9.23
N ASP A 102 15.77 -3.54 -9.75
CA ASP A 102 15.58 -2.31 -8.99
C ASP A 102 14.08 -2.08 -8.72
N VAL A 103 13.76 -1.27 -7.72
CA VAL A 103 12.38 -0.91 -7.38
C VAL A 103 12.22 0.60 -7.37
N PHE A 104 11.18 1.06 -8.05
CA PHE A 104 10.75 2.47 -8.10
C PHE A 104 9.37 2.60 -7.47
N PHE A 105 9.23 3.62 -6.64
CA PHE A 105 7.98 3.95 -5.96
C PHE A 105 7.36 5.17 -6.61
N GLU A 106 6.06 5.12 -6.88
CA GLU A 106 5.32 6.19 -7.53
C GLU A 106 3.95 6.33 -6.88
N ILE A 107 3.59 7.53 -6.43
CA ILE A 107 2.21 7.83 -6.03
C ILE A 107 1.40 8.06 -7.30
N GLN A 108 0.42 7.19 -7.57
CA GLN A 108 -0.46 7.29 -8.73
C GLN A 108 -1.65 8.21 -8.44
N SER A 109 -2.17 8.18 -7.22
CA SER A 109 -3.22 9.08 -6.75
C SER A 109 -3.10 9.28 -5.25
N ALA A 110 -3.44 10.46 -4.77
CA ALA A 110 -3.49 10.79 -3.35
C ALA A 110 -4.53 11.90 -3.16
N ASP A 111 -4.15 13.00 -2.51
CA ASP A 111 -4.94 14.21 -2.40
C ASP A 111 -4.57 15.25 -3.49
N ASP A 112 -5.52 16.12 -3.82
CA ASP A 112 -5.31 17.19 -4.82
C ASP A 112 -4.27 18.24 -4.41
N GLN A 113 -3.84 18.25 -3.14
CA GLN A 113 -2.90 19.23 -2.60
C GLN A 113 -1.47 18.72 -2.55
N PHE A 114 -1.20 17.51 -3.04
CA PHE A 114 0.13 16.87 -2.97
C PHE A 114 0.67 16.87 -1.54
N SER A 115 -0.15 16.40 -0.59
CA SER A 115 0.19 16.36 0.83
C SER A 115 1.03 15.15 1.20
N PHE A 116 1.27 14.24 0.27
CA PHE A 116 2.08 13.04 0.45
C PHE A 116 3.18 12.93 -0.60
N ASP A 117 4.31 12.35 -0.19
CA ASP A 117 5.37 11.90 -1.09
C ASP A 117 5.83 10.49 -0.75
N VAL A 118 6.67 9.92 -1.62
CA VAL A 118 7.29 8.62 -1.38
C VAL A 118 8.79 8.72 -1.59
N GLU A 119 9.55 8.31 -0.57
CA GLU A 119 11.00 8.31 -0.59
C GLU A 119 11.51 6.87 -0.70
N LYS A 120 12.42 6.61 -1.63
CA LYS A 120 13.15 5.34 -1.69
C LYS A 120 14.28 5.37 -0.66
N ARG A 121 14.29 4.40 0.24
CA ARG A 121 15.35 4.19 1.23
C ARG A 121 15.91 2.78 1.20
N THR A 122 17.06 2.61 1.83
CA THR A 122 17.67 1.32 2.09
C THR A 122 17.57 1.00 3.58
N HIS A 123 17.03 -0.16 3.91
CA HIS A 123 16.91 -0.63 5.29
C HIS A 123 17.33 -2.09 5.36
N HIS A 124 18.38 -2.39 6.14
CA HIS A 124 19.01 -3.72 6.22
C HIS A 124 19.34 -4.32 4.84
N ASP A 125 20.00 -3.53 3.99
CA ASP A 125 20.38 -3.90 2.61
C ASP A 125 19.22 -4.21 1.66
N MET A 126 17.97 -3.91 2.06
CA MET A 126 16.78 -4.08 1.25
C MET A 126 16.23 -2.72 0.82
N ILE A 127 15.68 -2.66 -0.40
CA ILE A 127 14.97 -1.48 -0.88
C ILE A 127 13.64 -1.36 -0.13
N MET A 128 13.35 -0.16 0.37
CA MET A 128 12.11 0.18 1.05
C MET A 128 11.57 1.49 0.48
N GLY A 129 10.25 1.60 0.36
CA GLY A 129 9.58 2.87 0.11
C GLY A 129 9.05 3.43 1.43
N VAL A 130 9.23 4.72 1.67
CA VAL A 130 8.69 5.41 2.85
C VAL A 130 7.69 6.43 2.34
N VAL A 131 6.41 6.20 2.57
CA VAL A 131 5.38 7.19 2.26
C VAL A 131 5.35 8.17 3.42
N ARG A 132 5.41 9.46 3.12
CA ARG A 132 5.44 10.52 4.13
C ARG A 132 4.35 11.52 3.85
N GLN A 133 3.81 12.07 4.92
CA GLN A 133 3.02 13.28 4.85
C GLN A 133 3.99 14.45 4.81
N VAL A 134 3.89 15.32 3.79
CA VAL A 134 4.74 16.50 3.57
C VAL A 134 4.01 17.82 3.82
N LYS A 135 2.70 17.78 4.07
CA LYS A 135 1.88 18.95 4.42
C LYS A 135 0.89 18.59 5.54
N PRO A 136 0.57 19.53 6.44
CA PRO A 136 -0.46 19.30 7.45
C PRO A 136 -1.82 19.15 6.78
N ILE A 137 -2.59 18.16 7.23
CA ILE A 137 -3.97 17.94 6.80
C ILE A 137 -4.85 18.10 8.03
N ILE A 138 -5.81 19.03 7.95
CA ILE A 138 -6.78 19.26 9.01
C ILE A 138 -7.96 18.32 8.81
N GLY A 139 -8.20 17.46 9.80
CA GLY A 139 -9.30 16.50 9.85
C GLY A 139 -10.66 17.15 10.15
N PRO A 140 -11.76 16.38 10.04
CA PRO A 140 -11.78 14.97 9.67
C PRO A 140 -11.69 14.78 8.15
N ARG A 141 -10.90 13.81 7.68
CA ARG A 141 -10.81 13.47 6.25
C ARG A 141 -10.58 11.99 6.02
N ASP A 142 -11.26 11.44 5.03
CA ASP A 142 -10.96 10.14 4.44
C ASP A 142 -10.18 10.35 3.14
N LEU A 143 -9.00 9.77 3.06
CA LEU A 143 -8.09 9.89 1.93
C LEU A 143 -7.67 8.51 1.45
N VAL A 144 -7.46 8.38 0.14
CA VAL A 144 -6.96 7.14 -0.47
C VAL A 144 -5.69 7.47 -1.24
N ILE A 145 -4.58 6.83 -0.85
CA ILE A 145 -3.29 6.97 -1.51
C ILE A 145 -3.01 5.66 -2.26
N GLU A 146 -2.88 5.74 -3.58
CA GLU A 146 -2.46 4.62 -4.41
C GLU A 146 -0.98 4.76 -4.74
N VAL A 147 -0.18 3.83 -4.22
CA VAL A 147 1.26 3.78 -4.44
C VAL A 147 1.60 2.55 -5.25
N ALA A 148 2.39 2.74 -6.28
CA ALA A 148 2.93 1.67 -7.08
C ALA A 148 4.39 1.38 -6.77
N MET A 149 4.68 0.09 -6.68
CA MET A 149 6.02 -0.46 -6.56
C MET A 149 6.34 -1.14 -7.90
N ASN A 150 7.08 -0.44 -8.75
CA ASN A 150 7.48 -0.91 -10.07
C ASN A 150 8.83 -1.64 -9.96
N TYR A 151 8.84 -2.93 -10.26
CA TYR A 151 10.05 -3.75 -10.27
C TYR A 151 10.66 -3.71 -11.67
N ILE A 152 11.83 -3.09 -11.79
CA ILE A 152 12.53 -2.92 -13.05
C ILE A 152 13.65 -3.94 -13.12
N LYS A 153 13.65 -4.75 -14.19
CA LYS A 153 14.71 -5.70 -14.50
C LYS A 153 15.18 -5.45 -15.92
N SER A 154 16.50 -5.35 -16.12
CA SER A 154 17.07 -5.10 -17.45
C SER A 154 16.46 -3.89 -18.19
N ARG A 155 16.20 -2.79 -17.47
CA ARG A 155 15.58 -1.54 -17.97
C ARG A 155 14.10 -1.61 -18.38
N ALA A 156 13.42 -2.72 -18.12
CA ALA A 156 11.98 -2.87 -18.36
C ALA A 156 11.23 -3.17 -17.05
N VAL A 157 9.98 -2.72 -16.95
CA VAL A 157 9.11 -3.08 -15.82
C VAL A 157 8.75 -4.56 -15.95
N SER A 158 9.27 -5.38 -15.04
CA SER A 158 8.97 -6.81 -14.98
C SER A 158 7.58 -7.04 -14.40
N HIS A 159 7.26 -6.37 -13.29
CA HIS A 159 5.95 -6.42 -12.66
C HIS A 159 5.75 -5.19 -11.76
N ARG A 160 4.49 -4.98 -11.36
CA ARG A 160 4.07 -3.89 -10.48
C ARG A 160 3.28 -4.46 -9.30
N ASN A 161 3.53 -3.95 -8.11
CA ASN A 161 2.68 -4.16 -6.96
C ASN A 161 1.99 -2.85 -6.61
N ILE A 162 0.69 -2.87 -6.39
CA ILE A 162 -0.10 -1.70 -6.00
C ILE A 162 -0.38 -1.77 -4.51
N VAL A 163 -0.23 -0.64 -3.81
CA VAL A 163 -0.56 -0.49 -2.40
C VAL A 163 -1.57 0.65 -2.30
N ILE A 164 -2.78 0.32 -1.87
CA ILE A 164 -3.88 1.25 -1.66
C ILE A 164 -3.98 1.51 -0.16
N ILE A 165 -3.67 2.73 0.25
CA ILE A 165 -3.62 3.15 1.63
C ILE A 165 -4.84 4.00 1.92
N HIS A 166 -5.74 3.48 2.74
CA HIS A 166 -6.88 4.20 3.28
C HIS A 166 -6.43 4.94 4.54
N VAL A 167 -6.41 6.27 4.48
CA VAL A 167 -5.96 7.14 5.56
C VAL A 167 -7.16 7.89 6.12
N PHE A 168 -7.45 7.69 7.41
CA PHE A 168 -8.41 8.49 8.14
C PHE A 168 -7.69 9.53 9.00
N ILE A 169 -7.82 10.81 8.65
CA ILE A 169 -7.33 11.92 9.47
C ILE A 169 -8.40 12.29 10.50
N SER A 170 -8.09 12.12 11.78
CA SER A 170 -8.98 12.45 12.89
C SER A 170 -9.08 13.96 13.13
N GLU A 171 -10.22 14.42 13.67
CA GLU A 171 -10.37 15.79 14.21
C GLU A 171 -9.48 16.07 15.41
N LEU A 172 -9.09 14.99 16.12
CA LEU A 172 -8.22 15.07 17.27
C LEU A 172 -6.80 15.45 16.81
N TRP A 173 -6.24 16.42 17.51
CA TRP A 173 -4.88 16.92 17.35
C TRP A 173 -4.12 16.67 18.66
N PHE A 174 -2.82 16.45 18.56
CA PHE A 174 -1.91 16.37 19.70
C PHE A 174 -0.68 17.25 19.48
#